data_AF-A0A8S3ZU30-F1
#
_entry.id   AF-A0A8S3ZU30-F1
#
_cell.length_a   1.000
_cell.length_b   1.000
_cell.length_c   1.000
_cell.angle_alpha   90.00
_cell.angle_beta   90.00
_cell.angle_gamma   90.00
#
_symmetry.space_group_name_H-M   'P 1'
#
loop_
_entity.id
_entity.type
_entity.pdbx_description
1 polymer ?
#
loop_
_entity_poly.entity_id
_entity_poly.type
_entity_poly.pdbx_seq_one_letter_code
_entity_poly.pdbx_strand_id
1 'polypeptide(L)'
;GYFFYPLVASSGCNVNNGGCQHLCITRYGGHYQCKCREGYRLADDGQLCEEVNPCQENNGGCQHKCVADNGRPVCRCYTGYSLSRDGRSCEDIDECAVNNAECLQACINTAGSYVCACTPGHQLGVDGKSCY
;
A
#
# COMPACT_ATOMS: atom_id res chain seq x y z
N GLY A 1 31.31 -47.41 23.78
CA GLY A 1 32.00 -46.13 23.94
C GLY A 1 31.29 -45.10 23.09
N TYR A 2 30.77 -44.07 23.75
CA TYR A 2 30.30 -42.75 23.31
C TYR A 2 29.68 -42.55 21.90
N PHE A 3 28.47 -42.00 21.96
CA PHE A 3 27.53 -41.69 20.89
C PHE A 3 28.12 -40.89 19.72
N PHE A 4 27.63 -41.23 18.52
CA PHE A 4 27.65 -40.38 17.33
C PHE A 4 27.02 -39.02 17.66
N TYR A 5 27.77 -37.93 17.54
CA TYR A 5 27.21 -36.58 17.43
C TYR A 5 27.01 -36.27 15.94
N PRO A 6 25.79 -36.02 15.45
CA PRO A 6 25.64 -35.43 14.14
C PRO A 6 26.03 -33.94 14.21
N LEU A 7 26.73 -33.49 13.17
CA LEU A 7 26.98 -32.09 12.85
C LEU A 7 25.65 -31.31 12.83
N VAL A 8 25.42 -30.43 13.80
CA VAL A 8 25.04 -28.99 13.71
C VAL A 8 24.73 -28.55 15.15
N ALA A 9 25.63 -27.80 15.79
CA ALA A 9 25.32 -27.15 17.06
C ALA A 9 24.48 -25.89 16.80
N SER A 10 23.15 -26.02 16.65
CA SER A 10 22.24 -24.85 16.74
C SER A 10 21.88 -24.63 18.22
N SER A 11 22.88 -24.19 18.98
CA SER A 11 22.80 -24.09 20.44
C SER A 11 22.04 -22.83 20.87
N GLY A 12 20.70 -22.91 20.83
CA GLY A 12 19.81 -21.91 21.41
C GLY A 12 20.02 -20.48 20.90
N CYS A 13 19.32 -19.51 21.49
CA CYS A 13 19.48 -18.10 21.10
C CYS A 13 20.84 -17.50 21.46
N ASN A 14 21.58 -18.15 22.37
CA ASN A 14 22.87 -17.66 22.85
C ASN A 14 24.02 -17.90 21.85
N VAL A 15 23.82 -18.72 20.81
CA VAL A 15 24.84 -18.99 19.80
C VAL A 15 24.30 -18.63 18.43
N ASN A 16 25.00 -17.71 17.75
CA ASN A 16 24.65 -17.19 16.43
C ASN A 16 23.16 -16.79 16.31
N ASN A 17 22.56 -16.24 17.37
CA ASN A 17 21.13 -15.91 17.43
C ASN A 17 20.22 -17.09 17.04
N GLY A 18 20.62 -18.34 17.33
CA GLY A 18 19.89 -19.54 16.90
C GLY A 18 19.78 -19.73 15.37
N GLY A 19 20.53 -18.98 14.57
CA GLY A 19 20.39 -18.89 13.11
C GLY A 19 19.36 -17.86 12.63
N CYS A 20 18.68 -17.16 13.54
CA CYS A 20 17.62 -16.22 13.18
C CYS A 20 18.16 -14.92 12.58
N GLN A 21 17.53 -14.42 11.51
CA GLN A 21 17.89 -13.12 10.92
C GLN A 21 17.60 -11.95 11.86
N HIS A 22 16.44 -11.96 12.54
CA HIS A 22 16.02 -10.87 13.41
C HIS A 22 16.10 -11.24 14.90
N LEU A 23 15.09 -11.92 15.43
CA LEU A 23 14.98 -12.20 16.86
C LEU A 23 14.95 -13.71 17.08
N CYS A 24 15.74 -14.19 18.03
CA CYS A 24 15.59 -15.53 18.59
C CYS A 24 14.89 -15.46 19.94
N ILE A 25 13.88 -16.29 20.15
CA ILE A 25 13.11 -16.38 21.38
C ILE A 25 13.26 -17.77 22.00
N THR A 26 13.92 -17.86 23.16
CA THR A 26 14.00 -19.10 23.94
C THR A 26 12.61 -19.47 24.49
N ARG A 27 12.25 -20.75 24.40
CA ARG A 27 11.01 -21.35 24.90
C ARG A 27 11.32 -22.31 26.04
N TYR A 28 10.27 -22.76 26.74
CA TYR A 28 10.40 -23.74 27.80
C TYR A 28 10.94 -25.07 27.26
N GLY A 29 11.72 -25.79 28.06
CA GLY A 29 12.27 -27.10 27.66
C GLY A 29 13.50 -27.04 26.74
N GLY A 30 14.18 -25.89 26.63
CA GLY A 30 15.41 -25.74 25.83
C GLY A 30 15.18 -25.53 24.33
N HIS A 31 13.92 -25.43 23.91
CA HIS A 31 13.53 -25.06 22.55
C HIS A 31 13.71 -23.55 22.31
N TYR A 32 13.78 -23.14 21.05
CA TYR A 32 13.75 -21.74 20.66
C TYR A 32 13.05 -21.59 19.31
N GLN A 33 12.70 -20.35 18.94
CA GLN A 33 12.14 -20.04 17.62
C GLN A 33 12.60 -18.67 17.15
N CYS A 34 12.67 -18.49 15.83
CA CYS A 34 12.87 -17.19 15.23
C CYS A 34 11.58 -16.37 15.21
N LYS A 35 11.72 -15.05 15.30
CA LYS A 35 10.64 -14.08 15.16
C LYS A 35 11.15 -12.88 14.35
N CYS A 36 10.28 -12.34 13.51
CA CYS A 36 10.58 -11.15 12.71
C CYS A 36 10.11 -9.86 13.42
N ARG A 37 10.79 -8.75 13.08
CA ARG A 37 10.37 -7.40 13.49
C ARG A 37 9.09 -7.00 12.74
N GLU A 38 8.43 -5.95 13.19
CA GLU A 38 7.25 -5.39 12.52
C GLU A 38 7.55 -5.09 11.04
N GLY A 39 6.61 -5.41 10.15
CA GLY A 39 6.78 -5.29 8.70
C GLY A 39 7.42 -6.50 8.01
N TYR A 40 7.78 -7.56 8.75
CA TYR A 40 8.39 -8.77 8.20
C TYR A 40 7.66 -10.03 8.67
N ARG A 41 7.63 -11.05 7.81
CA ARG A 41 7.13 -12.40 8.11
C ARG A 41 8.28 -13.41 8.08
N LEU A 42 8.16 -14.47 8.89
CA LEU A 42 9.15 -15.55 8.87
C LEU A 42 9.02 -16.31 7.55
N ALA A 43 10.14 -16.51 6.86
CA ALA A 43 10.23 -17.32 5.66
C ALA A 43 10.03 -18.81 5.98
N ASP A 44 9.83 -19.62 4.94
CA ASP A 44 9.56 -21.05 5.08
C ASP A 44 10.73 -21.83 5.70
N ASP A 45 11.95 -21.29 5.67
CA ASP A 45 13.14 -21.86 6.31
C ASP A 45 13.16 -21.70 7.84
N GLY A 46 12.20 -20.94 8.39
CA GLY A 46 12.06 -20.70 9.82
C GLY A 46 13.15 -19.80 10.42
N GLN A 47 13.99 -19.15 9.61
CA GLN A 47 15.15 -18.37 10.05
C GLN A 47 15.18 -16.96 9.44
N LEU A 48 14.91 -16.86 8.14
CA LEU A 48 14.89 -15.60 7.41
C LEU A 48 13.57 -14.85 7.60
N CYS A 49 13.63 -13.53 7.44
CA CYS A 49 12.53 -12.60 7.56
C CYS A 49 12.35 -11.86 6.25
N GLU A 50 11.23 -12.09 5.60
CA GLU A 50 10.84 -11.44 4.35
C GLU A 50 9.96 -10.23 4.65
N GLU A 51 10.13 -9.15 3.88
CA GLU A 51 9.23 -8.00 3.97
C GLU A 51 7.81 -8.42 3.64
N VAL A 52 6.89 -8.11 4.54
CA VAL A 52 5.47 -8.22 4.24
C VAL A 52 5.15 -7.08 3.30
N ASN A 53 4.65 -7.40 2.10
CA ASN A 53 4.01 -6.40 1.28
C ASN A 53 2.56 -6.23 1.76
N PRO A 54 2.23 -5.18 2.53
CA PRO A 54 0.89 -5.00 3.09
C PRO A 54 -0.16 -4.73 2.01
N CYS A 55 0.23 -4.45 0.76
CA CYS A 55 -0.68 -4.23 -0.35
C CYS A 55 -1.20 -5.52 -0.99
N GLN A 56 -0.57 -6.67 -0.73
CA GLN A 56 -1.05 -7.95 -1.28
C GLN A 56 -2.34 -8.43 -0.61
N GLU A 57 -2.57 -8.02 0.64
CA GLU A 57 -3.77 -8.35 1.40
C GLU A 57 -4.76 -7.19 1.33
N ASN A 58 -5.96 -7.44 0.78
CA ASN A 58 -7.04 -6.45 0.68
C ASN A 58 -6.60 -5.06 0.16
N ASN A 59 -5.64 -5.00 -0.77
CA ASN A 59 -5.04 -3.76 -1.28
C ASN A 59 -4.54 -2.83 -0.16
N GLY A 60 -4.05 -3.36 0.96
CA GLY A 60 -3.65 -2.56 2.13
C GLY A 60 -4.78 -1.73 2.76
N GLY A 61 -6.03 -2.03 2.41
CA GLY A 61 -7.22 -1.26 2.77
C GLY A 61 -7.45 0.00 1.93
N CYS A 62 -6.71 0.21 0.85
CA CYS A 62 -6.83 1.39 -0.01
C CYS A 62 -8.00 1.26 -1.00
N GLN A 63 -8.73 2.35 -1.25
CA GLN A 63 -9.80 2.36 -2.25
C GLN A 63 -9.27 2.22 -3.69
N HIS A 64 -8.20 2.95 -4.03
CA HIS A 64 -7.62 2.93 -5.38
C HIS A 64 -6.29 2.17 -5.42
N LYS A 65 -5.16 2.82 -5.18
CA LYS A 65 -3.83 2.21 -5.27
C LYS A 65 -3.20 2.09 -3.89
N CYS A 66 -2.59 0.94 -3.61
CA CYS A 66 -1.70 0.76 -2.47
C CYS A 66 -0.24 0.74 -2.93
N VAL A 67 0.62 1.39 -2.15
CA VAL A 67 2.08 1.32 -2.28
C VAL A 67 2.65 0.88 -0.94
N ALA A 68 3.50 -0.15 -0.95
CA ALA A 68 4.24 -0.55 0.24
C ALA A 68 5.39 0.44 0.46
N ASP A 69 5.39 1.13 1.59
CA ASP A 69 6.45 2.07 1.99
C ASP A 69 6.95 1.69 3.38
N ASN A 70 8.20 1.25 3.48
CA ASN A 70 8.82 0.79 4.73
C ASN A 70 7.96 -0.23 5.50
N GLY A 71 7.37 -1.20 4.79
CA GLY A 71 6.51 -2.24 5.36
C GLY A 71 5.10 -1.77 5.76
N ARG A 72 4.72 -0.52 5.44
CA ARG A 72 3.38 0.05 5.71
C ARG A 72 2.60 0.25 4.40
N PRO A 73 1.26 0.05 4.41
CA PRO A 73 0.44 0.38 3.27
C PRO A 73 0.22 1.88 3.20
N VAL A 74 0.56 2.48 2.06
CA VAL A 74 0.31 3.90 1.77
C VAL A 74 -0.64 4.00 0.58
N CYS A 75 -1.81 4.60 0.81
CA CYS A 75 -2.83 4.74 -0.21
C CYS A 75 -2.58 5.94 -1.13
N ARG A 76 -2.89 5.75 -2.40
CA ARG A 76 -2.80 6.77 -3.46
C ARG A 76 -4.07 6.71 -4.30
N CYS A 77 -4.52 7.88 -4.73
CA CYS A 77 -5.71 8.01 -5.57
C CYS A 77 -5.36 8.07 -7.05
N TYR A 78 -6.31 7.65 -7.90
CA TYR A 78 -6.20 7.91 -9.33
C TYR A 78 -6.23 9.42 -9.62
N THR A 79 -5.78 9.81 -10.81
CA THR A 79 -5.89 11.20 -11.27
C THR A 79 -7.36 11.65 -11.24
N GLY A 80 -7.61 12.90 -10.83
CA GLY A 80 -8.97 13.44 -10.62
C GLY A 80 -9.53 13.15 -9.23
N TYR A 81 -8.77 12.52 -8.33
CA TYR A 81 -9.20 12.22 -6.97
C TYR A 81 -8.16 12.67 -5.94
N SER A 82 -8.64 13.03 -4.76
CA SER A 82 -7.83 13.39 -3.59
C SER A 82 -7.96 12.35 -2.49
N LEU A 83 -6.90 12.14 -1.71
CA LEU A 83 -6.93 11.20 -0.59
C LEU A 83 -7.73 11.83 0.56
N SER A 84 -8.77 11.12 1.02
CA SER A 84 -9.59 11.55 2.15
C SER A 84 -8.80 11.52 3.47
N ARG A 85 -9.39 12.11 4.51
CA ARG A 85 -8.79 12.23 5.85
C ARG A 85 -8.57 10.89 6.55
N ASP A 86 -9.28 9.85 6.14
CA ASP A 86 -9.07 8.49 6.65
C ASP A 86 -7.78 7.84 6.13
N GLY A 87 -7.10 8.49 5.17
CA GLY A 87 -5.88 8.02 4.54
C GLY A 87 -6.06 6.79 3.65
N ARG A 88 -7.30 6.43 3.28
CA ARG A 88 -7.63 5.21 2.53
C ARG A 88 -8.61 5.42 1.40
N SER A 89 -9.62 6.26 1.63
CA SER A 89 -10.65 6.59 0.65
C SER A 89 -10.17 7.71 -0.26
N CYS A 90 -10.73 7.76 -1.46
CA CYS A 90 -10.44 8.71 -2.50
C CYS A 90 -11.73 9.46 -2.86
N GLU A 91 -11.67 10.76 -2.66
CA GLU A 91 -12.77 11.68 -2.96
C GLU A 91 -12.53 12.31 -4.32
N ASP A 92 -13.58 12.37 -5.12
CA ASP A 92 -13.58 13.04 -6.41
C ASP A 92 -13.20 14.51 -6.25
N ILE A 93 -12.31 15.01 -7.10
CA ILE A 93 -11.96 16.44 -7.12
C ILE A 93 -12.99 17.13 -8.00
N ASP A 94 -13.83 17.97 -7.41
CA ASP A 94 -14.76 18.79 -8.18
C ASP A 94 -14.00 19.94 -8.85
N GLU A 95 -13.56 19.74 -10.10
CA GLU A 95 -12.87 20.79 -10.85
C GLU A 95 -13.80 21.95 -11.22
N CYS A 96 -15.12 21.72 -11.31
CA CYS A 96 -16.10 22.77 -11.58
C CYS A 96 -16.20 23.77 -10.43
N ALA A 97 -15.92 23.34 -9.19
CA ALA A 97 -15.87 24.22 -8.02
C ALA A 97 -14.74 25.26 -8.11
N VAL A 98 -13.74 25.06 -8.96
CA VAL A 98 -12.59 25.96 -9.13
C VAL A 98 -12.66 26.65 -10.49
N ASN A 99 -13.00 27.93 -10.51
CA ASN A 99 -13.08 28.75 -11.73
C ASN A 99 -13.90 28.09 -12.86
N ASN A 100 -14.96 27.34 -12.53
CA ASN A 100 -15.81 26.61 -13.48
C ASN A 100 -15.01 25.67 -14.41
N ALA A 101 -13.86 25.16 -13.95
CA ALA A 101 -12.88 24.43 -14.75
C ALA A 101 -12.46 25.11 -16.07
N GLU A 102 -12.61 26.44 -16.13
CA GLU A 102 -12.44 27.28 -17.32
C GLU A 102 -13.40 26.95 -18.49
N CYS A 103 -14.53 26.27 -18.22
CA CYS A 103 -15.60 26.13 -19.19
C CYS A 103 -16.22 27.50 -19.51
N LEU A 104 -16.48 27.78 -20.80
CA LEU A 104 -17.10 29.05 -21.22
C LEU A 104 -18.53 29.19 -20.70
N GLN A 105 -19.26 28.08 -20.64
CA GLN A 105 -20.65 28.03 -20.21
C GLN A 105 -20.82 27.08 -19.02
N ALA A 106 -21.51 25.95 -19.16
CA ALA A 106 -21.74 25.04 -18.05
C ALA A 106 -20.53 24.11 -17.83
N CYS A 107 -20.22 23.81 -16.56
CA CYS A 107 -19.33 22.74 -16.15
C CYS A 107 -20.15 21.65 -15.44
N ILE A 108 -19.89 20.39 -15.78
CA ILE A 108 -20.54 19.24 -15.16
C ILE A 108 -19.42 18.37 -14.58
N ASN A 109 -19.38 18.26 -13.26
CA ASN A 109 -18.43 17.42 -12.57
C ASN A 109 -18.79 15.94 -12.80
N THR A 110 -17.78 15.09 -13.00
CA THR A 110 -17.91 13.66 -13.27
C THR A 110 -16.88 12.87 -12.47
N ALA A 111 -17.07 11.57 -12.29
CA ALA A 111 -16.13 10.79 -11.50
C ALA A 111 -14.72 10.76 -12.12
N GLY A 112 -13.77 11.46 -11.51
CA GLY A 112 -12.37 11.60 -11.88
C GLY A 112 -12.09 12.67 -12.94
N SER A 113 -13.08 13.49 -13.30
CA SER A 113 -12.94 14.52 -14.34
C SER A 113 -14.13 15.47 -14.39
N TYR A 114 -14.21 16.30 -15.42
CA TYR A 114 -15.35 17.15 -15.70
C TYR A 114 -15.59 17.25 -17.20
N VAL A 115 -16.78 17.70 -17.58
CA VAL A 115 -17.10 18.03 -18.96
C VAL A 115 -17.74 19.41 -19.04
N CYS A 116 -17.35 20.20 -20.02
CA CYS A 116 -18.03 21.46 -20.34
C CYS A 116 -19.24 21.18 -21.24
N ALA A 117 -20.31 21.94 -21.04
CA ALA A 117 -21.52 21.86 -21.84
C ALA A 117 -21.98 23.25 -22.29
N CYS A 118 -22.50 23.32 -23.52
CA CYS A 118 -23.00 24.54 -24.10
C CYS A 118 -24.53 24.62 -23.99
N THR A 119 -25.02 25.82 -23.73
CA THR A 119 -26.43 26.20 -23.82
C THR A 119 -26.99 25.90 -25.22
N PRO A 120 -28.31 25.63 -25.32
CA PRO A 120 -28.95 25.32 -26.60
C PRO A 120 -28.62 26.34 -27.69
N GLY A 121 -28.27 25.86 -28.87
CA GLY A 121 -27.90 26.69 -30.01
C GLY A 121 -26.40 26.93 -30.18
N HIS A 122 -25.57 26.53 -29.22
CA HIS A 122 -24.11 26.58 -29.33
C HIS A 122 -23.49 25.17 -29.43
N GLN A 123 -22.33 25.07 -30.07
CA GLN A 123 -21.54 23.85 -30.18
C GLN A 123 -20.27 23.93 -29.33
N LEU A 124 -19.91 22.82 -28.70
CA LEU A 124 -18.67 22.72 -27.93
C LEU A 124 -17.47 22.74 -28.88
N GLY A 125 -16.51 23.61 -28.58
CA GLY A 125 -15.26 23.74 -29.29
C GLY A 125 -14.38 22.50 -29.16
N VAL A 126 -13.41 22.37 -30.07
CA VAL A 126 -12.41 21.27 -30.07
C VAL A 126 -11.48 21.30 -28.85
N ASP A 127 -11.39 22.46 -28.18
CA ASP A 127 -10.69 22.62 -26.91
C ASP A 127 -11.45 22.00 -25.72
N GLY A 128 -12.70 21.58 -25.96
CA GLY A 128 -13.59 21.02 -24.94
C GLY A 128 -14.06 22.05 -23.91
N LYS A 129 -13.84 23.35 -24.14
CA LYS A 129 -14.15 24.42 -23.18
C LYS A 129 -14.96 25.57 -23.77
N SER A 130 -14.68 25.95 -25.02
CA SER A 130 -15.34 27.06 -25.71
C SER A 130 -16.71 26.66 -26.27
N CYS A 131 -17.59 27.62 -26.49
CA CYS A 131 -18.90 27.42 -27.12
C CYS A 131 -19.11 28.46 -28.25
N TYR A 132 -19.64 28.02 -29.39
CA TYR A 132 -19.85 28.84 -30.60
C TYR A 132 -21.23 28.67 -31.19
#